data_AF-A0AA86NMH4-F1
#
_entry.id   AF-A0AA86NMH4-F1
#
_cell.length_a   1.000
_cell.length_b   1.000
_cell.length_c   1.000
_cell.angle_alpha   90.00
_cell.angle_beta   90.00
_cell.angle_gamma   90.00
#
_symmetry.space_group_name_H-M   'P 1'
#
loop_
_entity.id
_entity.type
_entity.pdbx_description
1 polymer ?
#
loop_
_entity_poly.entity_id
_entity_poly.type
_entity_poly.pdbx_seq_one_letter_code
_entity_poly.pdbx_strand_id
1 'polypeptide(L)'
;MQAKYKPWSAQQKAQLLGMVQAGRASGQTDWQAVAKQFPDRTLNQLKSMATSLRPKTPQNYKWTARETYLLCAHVAVLGKKWRRLDVPELSHLTNEQKRLRFIFVEKQLTEAHQRRQLALYRYRLQRLDDEGAVVPVEVLVDEQMSQVATMDSFAVERQFLEKVIKEIEKRMQ
;
A
#
# COMPACT_ATOMS: atom_id res chain seq x y z
N MET A 1 -37.39 -10.06 -27.76
CA MET A 1 -37.99 -9.06 -26.86
C MET A 1 -36.91 -8.53 -25.93
N GLN A 2 -36.51 -7.26 -26.06
CA GLN A 2 -35.55 -6.66 -25.11
C GLN A 2 -36.28 -6.41 -23.79
N ALA A 3 -35.82 -7.05 -22.71
CA ALA A 3 -36.37 -6.80 -21.39
C ALA A 3 -36.12 -5.33 -21.02
N LYS A 4 -37.20 -4.59 -20.75
CA LYS A 4 -37.13 -3.19 -20.30
C LYS A 4 -36.23 -3.11 -19.06
N TYR A 5 -35.27 -2.19 -19.07
CA TYR A 5 -34.36 -1.98 -17.94
C TYR A 5 -35.16 -1.53 -16.71
N LYS A 6 -35.30 -2.42 -15.71
CA LYS A 6 -35.97 -2.07 -14.45
C LYS A 6 -34.97 -1.37 -13.51
N PRO A 7 -35.23 -0.16 -13.00
CA PRO A 7 -34.33 0.51 -12.07
C PRO A 7 -34.23 -0.24 -10.73
N TRP A 8 -33.11 -0.11 -10.03
CA TRP A 8 -32.88 -0.72 -8.72
C TRP A 8 -33.50 0.11 -7.60
N SER A 9 -34.36 -0.49 -6.78
CA SER A 9 -34.92 0.19 -5.60
C SER A 9 -33.88 0.32 -4.48
N ALA A 10 -34.08 1.28 -3.58
CA ALA A 10 -33.21 1.45 -2.41
C ALA A 10 -33.19 0.19 -1.52
N GLN A 11 -34.36 -0.44 -1.32
CA GLN A 11 -34.50 -1.68 -0.55
C GLN A 11 -33.72 -2.84 -1.21
N GLN A 12 -33.83 -3.00 -2.53
CA GLN A 12 -33.08 -4.03 -3.26
C GLN A 12 -31.57 -3.84 -3.12
N LYS A 13 -31.09 -2.58 -3.20
CA LYS A 13 -29.68 -2.25 -3.01
C LYS A 13 -29.20 -2.58 -1.59
N ALA A 14 -29.97 -2.21 -0.57
CA ALA A 14 -29.65 -2.49 0.82
C ALA A 14 -29.61 -4.00 1.10
N GLN A 15 -30.58 -4.75 0.60
CA GLN A 15 -30.64 -6.20 0.73
C GLN A 15 -29.45 -6.88 0.03
N LEU A 16 -29.14 -6.48 -1.21
CA LEU A 16 -27.98 -6.98 -1.94
C LEU A 16 -26.68 -6.71 -1.18
N LEU A 17 -26.52 -5.49 -0.66
CA LEU A 17 -25.34 -5.11 0.11
C LEU A 17 -25.17 -5.96 1.36
N GLY A 18 -26.25 -6.19 2.12
CA GLY A 18 -26.24 -7.03 3.31
C GLY A 18 -25.81 -8.48 3.01
N MET A 19 -26.37 -9.09 1.95
CA MET A 19 -26.00 -10.46 1.56
C MET A 19 -24.54 -10.56 1.09
N VAL A 20 -24.06 -9.56 0.34
CA VAL A 20 -22.66 -9.50 -0.12
C VAL A 20 -21.70 -9.33 1.07
N GLN A 21 -22.06 -8.50 2.05
CA GLN A 21 -21.27 -8.32 3.28
C GLN A 21 -21.22 -9.60 4.11
N ALA A 22 -22.35 -10.29 4.29
CA ALA A 22 -22.40 -11.57 4.99
C ALA A 22 -21.53 -12.64 4.31
N GLY A 23 -21.64 -12.79 2.99
CA GLY A 23 -20.81 -13.72 2.24
C GLY A 23 -19.32 -13.37 2.25
N ARG A 24 -18.96 -12.09 2.34
CA ARG A 24 -17.56 -11.68 2.51
C ARG A 24 -17.02 -12.05 3.89
N ALA A 25 -17.83 -11.96 4.94
CA ALA A 25 -17.44 -12.38 6.27
C ALA A 25 -17.13 -13.89 6.33
N SER A 26 -17.85 -14.70 5.56
CA SER A 26 -17.60 -16.15 5.39
C SER A 26 -16.55 -16.50 4.32
N GLY A 27 -15.95 -15.50 3.66
CA GLY A 27 -14.87 -15.65 2.68
C GLY A 27 -15.29 -15.64 1.20
N GLN A 28 -16.54 -15.99 0.88
CA GLN A 28 -17.07 -15.95 -0.48
C GLN A 28 -18.59 -15.69 -0.51
N THR A 29 -19.03 -14.80 -1.41
CA THR A 29 -20.46 -14.58 -1.68
C THR A 29 -21.02 -15.66 -2.60
N ASP A 30 -21.99 -16.44 -2.13
CA ASP A 30 -22.75 -17.37 -2.97
C ASP A 30 -23.77 -16.60 -3.84
N TRP A 31 -23.37 -16.31 -5.07
CA TRP A 31 -24.19 -15.57 -6.02
C TRP A 31 -25.44 -16.33 -6.46
N GLN A 32 -25.44 -17.67 -6.44
CA GLN A 32 -26.60 -18.48 -6.81
C GLN A 32 -27.69 -18.31 -5.75
N ALA A 33 -27.32 -18.37 -4.47
CA ALA A 33 -28.24 -18.10 -3.36
C ALA A 33 -28.77 -16.66 -3.39
N VAL A 34 -27.92 -15.68 -3.70
CA VAL A 34 -28.34 -14.28 -3.84
C VAL A 34 -29.33 -14.12 -5.01
N ALA A 35 -29.09 -14.77 -6.15
CA ALA A 35 -29.99 -14.69 -7.31
C ALA A 35 -31.41 -15.20 -7.03
N LYS A 36 -31.56 -16.21 -6.16
CA LYS A 36 -32.89 -16.70 -5.74
C LYS A 36 -33.73 -15.62 -5.03
N GLN A 37 -33.09 -14.65 -4.38
CA GLN A 37 -33.78 -13.53 -3.72
C GLN A 37 -34.17 -12.40 -4.68
N PHE A 38 -33.64 -12.41 -5.91
CA PHE A 38 -33.88 -11.38 -6.93
C PHE A 38 -34.30 -12.05 -8.25
N PRO A 39 -35.49 -12.67 -8.33
CA PRO A 39 -35.92 -13.44 -9.50
C PRO A 39 -36.06 -12.59 -10.77
N ASP A 40 -36.19 -11.26 -10.63
CA ASP A 40 -36.26 -10.32 -11.73
C ASP A 40 -34.89 -9.79 -12.19
N ARG A 41 -33.78 -10.30 -11.62
CA ARG A 41 -32.41 -9.86 -11.92
C ARG A 41 -31.52 -11.01 -12.35
N THR A 42 -30.70 -10.76 -13.35
CA THR A 42 -29.67 -11.73 -13.77
C THR A 42 -28.47 -11.65 -12.84
N LEU A 43 -27.74 -12.77 -12.71
CA LEU A 43 -26.48 -12.84 -11.95
C LEU A 43 -25.49 -11.72 -12.30
N ASN A 44 -25.39 -11.37 -13.58
CA ASN A 44 -24.49 -10.30 -14.04
C ASN A 44 -24.93 -8.92 -13.54
N GLN A 45 -26.25 -8.65 -13.50
CA GLN A 45 -26.77 -7.41 -12.92
C GLN A 45 -26.49 -7.33 -11.42
N LEU A 46 -26.63 -8.44 -10.69
CA LEU A 46 -26.32 -8.51 -9.26
C LEU A 46 -24.84 -8.22 -8.99
N LYS A 47 -23.92 -8.87 -9.72
CA LYS A 47 -22.47 -8.64 -9.59
C LYS A 47 -22.06 -7.21 -9.93
N SER A 48 -22.62 -6.66 -11.01
CA SER A 48 -22.36 -5.28 -11.44
C SER A 48 -22.86 -4.27 -10.40
N MET A 49 -24.09 -4.42 -9.92
CA MET A 49 -24.66 -3.56 -8.88
C MET A 49 -23.92 -3.70 -7.55
N ALA A 50 -23.56 -4.91 -7.13
CA ALA A 50 -22.79 -5.11 -5.91
C ALA A 50 -21.41 -4.42 -6.00
N THR A 51 -20.82 -4.35 -7.20
CA THR A 51 -19.56 -3.64 -7.42
C THR A 51 -19.75 -2.13 -7.32
N SER A 52 -20.84 -1.57 -7.87
CA SER A 52 -21.13 -0.14 -7.78
C SER A 52 -21.58 0.32 -6.39
N LEU A 53 -22.16 -0.58 -5.59
CA LEU A 53 -22.54 -0.35 -4.19
C LEU A 53 -21.38 -0.47 -3.21
N ARG A 54 -20.23 -1.03 -3.62
CA ARG A 54 -19.04 -0.95 -2.78
C ARG A 54 -18.75 0.52 -2.56
N PRO A 55 -18.45 0.95 -1.31
CA PRO A 55 -17.93 2.29 -1.10
C PRO A 55 -16.77 2.42 -2.07
N LYS A 56 -16.88 3.37 -3.00
CA LYS A 56 -15.77 3.70 -3.89
C LYS A 56 -14.66 4.05 -2.93
N THR A 57 -13.67 3.17 -2.79
CA THR A 57 -12.42 3.57 -2.16
C THR A 57 -12.05 4.86 -2.85
N PRO A 58 -11.91 5.99 -2.13
CA PRO A 58 -11.54 7.24 -2.76
C PRO A 58 -10.21 6.98 -3.43
N GLN A 59 -10.28 6.67 -4.73
CA GLN A 59 -9.12 6.36 -5.57
C GLN A 59 -8.21 7.58 -5.63
N ASN A 60 -8.76 8.75 -5.27
CA ASN A 60 -8.13 10.04 -5.16
C ASN A 60 -8.04 10.54 -3.70
N TYR A 61 -7.97 9.65 -2.71
CA TYR A 61 -7.69 10.10 -1.34
C TYR A 61 -6.33 10.81 -1.30
N LYS A 62 -6.32 12.08 -0.90
CA LYS A 62 -5.09 12.86 -0.74
C LYS A 62 -4.47 12.54 0.61
N TRP A 63 -3.52 11.61 0.61
CA TRP A 63 -2.72 11.30 1.79
C TRP A 63 -1.87 12.48 2.19
N THR A 64 -2.01 12.91 3.45
CA THR A 64 -1.10 13.90 4.03
C THR A 64 0.25 13.26 4.39
N ALA A 65 1.27 14.10 4.56
CA ALA A 65 2.57 13.65 5.04
C ALA A 65 2.48 13.02 6.44
N ARG A 66 1.69 13.62 7.35
CA ARG A 66 1.47 13.12 8.71
C ARG A 66 0.83 11.73 8.73
N GLU A 67 -0.22 11.50 7.94
CA GLU A 67 -0.86 10.19 7.86
C GLU A 67 0.07 9.12 7.28
N THR A 68 0.85 9.50 6.26
CA THR A 68 1.85 8.61 5.65
C THR A 68 2.91 8.22 6.68
N TYR A 69 3.39 9.19 7.47
CA TYR A 69 4.33 8.94 8.56
C TYR A 69 3.76 8.00 9.63
N LEU A 70 2.55 8.29 10.15
CA LEU A 70 1.90 7.46 11.16
C LEU A 70 1.69 6.02 10.69
N LEU A 71 1.28 5.85 9.43
CA LEU A 71 1.15 4.54 8.79
C LEU A 71 2.49 3.79 8.77
N CYS A 72 3.55 4.43 8.29
CA CYS A 72 4.88 3.81 8.22
C CYS A 72 5.42 3.47 9.61
N ALA A 73 5.25 4.36 10.60
CA ALA A 73 5.67 4.13 11.98
C ALA A 73 4.96 2.90 12.59
N HIS A 74 3.64 2.80 12.42
CA HIS A 74 2.89 1.64 12.93
C HIS A 74 3.28 0.34 12.23
N VAL A 75 3.51 0.36 10.91
CA VAL A 75 3.98 -0.83 10.18
C VAL A 75 5.39 -1.23 10.59
N ALA A 76 6.27 -0.28 10.93
CA ALA A 76 7.59 -0.57 11.45
C ALA A 76 7.54 -1.28 12.82
N VAL A 77 6.63 -0.87 13.71
CA VAL A 77 6.49 -1.46 15.06
C VAL A 77 5.74 -2.79 15.03
N LEU A 78 4.62 -2.88 14.29
CA LEU A 78 3.70 -4.03 14.32
C LEU A 78 3.92 -5.03 13.18
N GLY A 79 4.72 -4.66 12.18
CA GLY A 79 4.88 -5.38 10.92
C GLY A 79 3.69 -5.20 9.96
N LYS A 80 3.73 -5.91 8.82
CA LYS A 80 2.69 -5.87 7.78
C LYS A 80 1.39 -6.63 8.16
N LYS A 81 0.95 -6.54 9.42
CA LYS A 81 -0.24 -7.22 9.95
C LYS A 81 -1.52 -6.39 9.74
N TRP A 82 -1.88 -6.15 8.47
CA TRP A 82 -2.96 -5.22 8.08
C TRP A 82 -4.31 -5.42 8.77
N ARG A 83 -4.69 -6.66 9.09
CA ARG A 83 -5.96 -6.95 9.79
C ARG A 83 -6.00 -6.41 11.22
N ARG A 84 -4.83 -6.25 11.85
CA ARG A 84 -4.64 -5.78 13.23
C ARG A 84 -4.08 -4.35 13.28
N LEU A 85 -3.92 -3.70 12.12
CA LEU A 85 -3.36 -2.36 12.03
C LEU A 85 -4.45 -1.34 12.40
N ASP A 86 -4.67 -1.18 13.70
CA ASP A 86 -5.55 -0.15 14.22
C ASP A 86 -4.72 1.10 14.53
N VAL A 87 -5.06 2.19 13.86
CA VAL A 87 -4.39 3.48 14.00
C VAL A 87 -5.52 4.48 14.19
N PRO A 88 -5.78 4.97 15.42
CA PRO A 88 -6.93 5.81 15.72
C PRO A 88 -7.05 7.02 14.80
N GLU A 89 -5.93 7.65 14.46
CA GLU A 89 -5.84 8.81 13.58
C GLU A 89 -6.09 8.47 12.10
N LEU A 90 -6.08 7.20 11.74
CA LEU A 90 -6.38 6.69 10.40
C LEU A 90 -7.64 5.80 10.41
N SER A 91 -8.52 5.97 11.40
CA SER A 91 -9.76 5.18 11.54
C SER A 91 -10.76 5.44 10.41
N HIS A 92 -10.69 6.61 9.76
CA HIS A 92 -11.47 6.94 8.56
C HIS A 92 -10.99 6.22 7.30
N LEU A 93 -9.83 5.55 7.35
CA LEU A 93 -9.26 4.82 6.22
C LEU A 93 -9.41 3.31 6.42
N THR A 94 -9.79 2.63 5.35
CA THR A 94 -9.84 1.18 5.34
C THR A 94 -8.43 0.58 5.39
N ASN A 95 -8.30 -0.63 5.95
CA ASN A 95 -7.01 -1.32 6.00
C ASN A 95 -6.43 -1.59 4.61
N GLU A 96 -7.28 -1.74 3.58
CA GLU A 96 -6.80 -1.89 2.20
C GLU A 96 -6.20 -0.58 1.67
N GLN A 97 -6.79 0.58 1.98
CA GLN A 97 -6.17 1.88 1.62
C GLN A 97 -4.83 2.07 2.31
N LYS A 98 -4.74 1.74 3.61
CA LYS A 98 -3.48 1.77 4.37
C LYS A 98 -2.43 0.88 3.72
N ARG A 99 -2.78 -0.37 3.38
CA ARG A 99 -1.88 -1.30 2.68
C ARG A 99 -1.40 -0.76 1.34
N LEU A 100 -2.31 -0.33 0.47
CA LEU A 100 -1.97 0.19 -0.85
C LEU A 100 -1.07 1.42 -0.76
N ARG A 101 -1.34 2.32 0.18
CA ARG A 101 -0.48 3.47 0.43
C ARG A 101 0.91 3.06 0.88
N PHE A 102 1.02 2.11 1.81
CA PHE A 102 2.31 1.64 2.29
C PHE A 102 3.14 1.04 1.15
N ILE A 103 2.54 0.19 0.30
CA ILE A 103 3.21 -0.38 -0.90
C ILE A 103 3.73 0.73 -1.81
N PHE A 104 2.95 1.77 -2.03
CA PHE A 104 3.37 2.93 -2.83
C PHE A 104 4.56 3.66 -2.20
N VAL A 105 4.54 3.88 -0.89
CA VAL A 105 5.64 4.55 -0.16
C VAL A 105 6.91 3.70 -0.18
N GLU A 106 6.79 2.39 0.06
CA GLU A 106 7.89 1.44 0.00
C GLU A 106 8.57 1.47 -1.38
N LYS A 107 7.77 1.49 -2.46
CA LYS A 107 8.28 1.65 -3.83
C LYS A 107 9.04 2.97 -4.01
N GLN A 108 8.48 4.10 -3.55
CA GLN A 108 9.13 5.41 -3.66
C GLN A 108 10.45 5.48 -2.89
N LEU A 109 10.52 4.86 -1.71
CA LEU A 109 11.76 4.78 -0.92
C LEU A 109 12.83 3.96 -1.64
N THR A 110 12.46 2.81 -2.21
CA THR A 110 13.37 1.99 -3.02
C THR A 110 13.90 2.77 -4.23
N GLU A 111 13.02 3.44 -4.97
CA GLU A 111 13.44 4.26 -6.12
C GLU A 111 14.35 5.43 -5.71
N ALA A 112 14.03 6.11 -4.60
CA ALA A 112 14.86 7.19 -4.07
C ALA A 112 16.25 6.68 -3.64
N HIS A 113 16.30 5.51 -3.00
CA HIS A 113 17.56 4.86 -2.63
C HIS A 113 18.40 4.54 -3.87
N GLN A 114 17.82 3.91 -4.89
CA GLN A 114 18.50 3.60 -6.15
C GLN A 114 19.04 4.86 -6.84
N ARG A 115 18.25 5.94 -6.89
CA ARG A 115 18.71 7.22 -7.44
C ARG A 115 19.89 7.80 -6.67
N ARG A 116 19.88 7.71 -5.34
CA ARG A 116 21.00 8.15 -4.49
C ARG A 116 22.26 7.33 -4.76
N GLN A 117 22.16 6.01 -4.87
CA GLN A 117 23.30 5.15 -5.17
C GLN A 117 23.90 5.48 -6.55
N LEU A 118 23.05 5.64 -7.57
CA LEU A 118 23.49 6.05 -8.90
C LEU A 118 24.18 7.42 -8.90
N ALA A 119 23.67 8.38 -8.11
CA ALA A 119 24.29 9.70 -7.99
C ALA A 119 25.68 9.62 -7.34
N LEU A 120 25.82 8.84 -6.26
CA LEU A 120 27.12 8.61 -5.61
C LEU A 120 28.12 7.91 -6.54
N TYR A 121 27.65 6.93 -7.30
CA TYR A 121 28.46 6.23 -8.29
C TYR A 121 28.96 7.18 -9.39
N ARG A 122 28.07 8.02 -9.95
CA ARG A 122 28.45 9.04 -10.95
C ARG A 122 29.46 10.03 -10.40
N TYR A 123 29.25 10.51 -9.18
CA TYR A 123 30.19 11.41 -8.52
C TYR A 123 31.58 10.76 -8.34
N ARG A 124 31.62 9.48 -7.97
CA ARG A 124 32.87 8.73 -7.84
C ARG A 124 33.60 8.60 -9.18
N LEU A 125 32.89 8.29 -10.26
CA LEU A 125 33.48 8.21 -11.61
C LEU A 125 34.07 9.55 -12.06
N GLN A 126 33.30 10.64 -11.91
CA GLN A 126 33.76 11.98 -12.29
C GLN A 126 35.07 12.37 -11.58
N ARG A 127 35.18 12.02 -10.29
CA ARG A 127 36.39 12.30 -9.51
C ARG A 127 37.61 11.51 -10.00
N LEU A 128 37.43 10.28 -10.48
CA LEU A 128 38.52 9.47 -11.02
C LEU A 128 39.05 10.05 -12.34
N ASP A 129 38.16 10.58 -13.17
CA ASP A 129 38.53 11.27 -14.42
C ASP A 129 39.34 12.54 -14.13
N ASP A 130 38.92 13.33 -13.13
CA ASP A 130 39.62 14.56 -12.73
C ASP A 130 41.01 14.28 -12.12
N GLU A 131 41.18 13.13 -11.44
CA GLU A 131 42.44 12.73 -10.79
C GLU A 131 43.39 11.94 -11.73
N GLY A 132 42.99 11.67 -12.98
CA GLY A 132 43.80 10.93 -13.96
C GLY A 132 44.04 9.45 -13.59
N ALA A 133 43.22 8.89 -12.70
CA ALA A 133 43.36 7.54 -12.18
C ALA A 133 42.56 6.54 -13.05
N VAL A 134 43.25 5.74 -13.86
CA VAL A 134 42.64 4.64 -14.62
C VAL A 134 42.32 3.48 -13.68
N VAL A 135 41.12 3.47 -13.09
CA VAL A 135 40.65 2.31 -12.35
C VAL A 135 39.90 1.38 -13.32
N PRO A 136 40.28 0.11 -13.46
CA PRO A 136 39.57 -0.83 -14.33
C PRO A 136 38.13 -1.03 -13.84
N VAL A 137 37.18 -0.71 -14.73
CA VAL A 137 35.72 -0.67 -14.49
C VAL A 137 35.12 -2.02 -14.09
N GLU A 138 35.79 -3.12 -14.41
CA GLU A 138 35.25 -4.49 -14.26
C GLU A 138 35.20 -5.01 -12.81
N VAL A 139 35.92 -4.41 -11.86
CA VAL A 139 36.00 -4.98 -10.49
C VAL A 139 34.92 -4.43 -9.53
N LEU A 140 34.28 -3.30 -9.85
CA LEU A 140 33.41 -2.59 -8.90
C LEU A 140 31.90 -2.91 -9.00
N VAL A 141 31.44 -3.53 -10.09
CA VAL A 141 30.01 -3.72 -10.34
C VAL A 141 29.47 -5.02 -9.72
N ASP A 142 30.24 -6.11 -9.75
CA ASP A 142 29.77 -7.42 -9.28
C ASP A 142 29.83 -7.60 -7.75
N GLU A 143 30.79 -6.99 -7.06
CA GLU A 143 30.95 -7.19 -5.62
C GLU A 143 30.04 -6.27 -4.78
N GLN A 144 29.76 -5.04 -5.24
CA GLN A 144 28.91 -4.10 -4.49
C GLN A 144 27.41 -4.28 -4.74
N MET A 145 26.99 -4.70 -5.95
CA MET A 145 25.58 -4.99 -6.21
C MET A 145 25.11 -6.28 -5.51
N SER A 146 26.02 -7.22 -5.28
CA SER A 146 25.76 -8.46 -4.53
C SER A 146 25.62 -8.22 -3.01
N GLN A 147 26.40 -7.29 -2.44
CA GLN A 147 26.31 -6.95 -1.01
C GLN A 147 25.12 -6.03 -0.65
N VAL A 148 24.67 -5.17 -1.56
CA VAL A 148 23.47 -4.33 -1.37
C VAL A 148 22.18 -5.17 -1.32
N ALA A 149 22.22 -6.41 -1.81
CA ALA A 149 21.09 -7.32 -1.76
C ALA A 149 20.90 -8.03 -0.40
N THR A 150 21.87 -7.99 0.53
CA THR A 150 21.76 -8.86 1.74
C THR A 150 22.04 -8.24 3.10
N MET A 151 22.83 -7.18 3.31
CA MET A 151 23.05 -6.67 4.67
C MET A 151 23.22 -5.14 4.73
N ASP A 152 22.79 -4.55 5.85
CA ASP A 152 23.00 -3.16 6.30
C ASP A 152 22.06 -2.00 5.91
N SER A 153 21.13 -2.12 4.95
CA SER A 153 20.11 -1.05 4.80
C SER A 153 19.22 -0.90 6.05
N PHE A 154 18.89 -2.03 6.69
CA PHE A 154 18.07 -2.03 7.90
C PHE A 154 18.82 -1.53 9.14
N ALA A 155 20.15 -1.69 9.21
CA ALA A 155 20.93 -1.23 10.36
C ALA A 155 21.02 0.30 10.42
N VAL A 156 21.19 0.94 9.25
CA VAL A 156 21.25 2.41 9.13
C VAL A 156 19.87 3.03 9.36
N GLU A 157 18.80 2.45 8.79
CA GLU A 157 17.44 2.91 9.07
C GLU A 157 17.05 2.71 10.54
N ARG A 158 17.48 1.60 11.16
CA ARG A 158 17.25 1.35 12.59
C ARG A 158 17.97 2.36 13.47
N GLN A 159 19.24 2.67 13.20
CA GLN A 159 19.96 3.71 13.95
C GLN A 159 19.33 5.10 13.80
N PHE A 160 18.81 5.43 12.61
CA PHE A 160 18.10 6.68 12.39
C PHE A 160 16.79 6.72 13.19
N LEU A 161 15.99 5.65 13.15
CA LEU A 161 14.75 5.55 13.92
C LEU A 161 15.00 5.58 15.43
N GLU A 162 16.03 4.91 15.93
CA GLU A 162 16.41 4.95 17.35
C GLU A 162 16.82 6.36 17.81
N LYS A 163 17.51 7.14 16.96
CA LYS A 163 17.80 8.56 17.25
C LYS A 163 16.53 9.41 17.29
N VAL A 164 15.61 9.19 16.35
CA VAL A 164 14.35 9.94 16.29
C VAL A 164 13.46 9.64 17.50
N ILE A 165 13.37 8.37 17.92
CA ILE A 165 12.59 7.96 19.11
C ILE A 165 13.14 8.64 20.37
N LYS A 166 14.46 8.60 20.60
CA LYS A 166 15.10 9.25 21.75
C LYS A 166 14.85 10.76 21.80
N GLU A 167 14.84 11.42 20.65
CA GLU A 167 14.59 12.86 20.57
C GLU A 167 13.11 13.20 20.88
N ILE A 168 12.17 12.33 20.52
CA ILE A 168 10.75 12.49 20.87
C ILE A 168 10.55 12.30 22.38
N GLU A 169 11.15 11.25 22.97
CA GLU A 169 11.07 10.99 24.42
C GLU A 169 11.61 12.16 25.25
N LYS A 170 12.72 12.75 24.82
CA LYS A 170 13.33 13.92 25.47
C LYS A 170 12.41 15.15 25.50
N ARG A 171 11.52 15.32 24.52
CA ARG A 171 10.59 16.46 24.43
C ARG A 171 9.31 16.26 25.25
N MET A 172 9.07 15.03 25.73
CA MET A 172 7.90 14.69 26.54
C MET A 172 8.17 14.73 28.05
N GLN A 173 9.43 14.89 28.46
CA GLN A 173 9.87 15.12 29.84
C GLN A 173 10.03 16.61 30.10
#